data_AF-A0A0C2C7J9-F1
#
_entry.id   AF-A0A0C2C7J9-F1
#
_cell.length_a   1.000
_cell.length_b   1.000
_cell.length_c   1.000
_cell.angle_alpha   90.00
_cell.angle_beta   90.00
_cell.angle_gamma   90.00
#
_symmetry.space_group_name_H-M   'P 1'
#
loop_
_entity.id
_entity.type
_entity.pdbx_description
1 polymer ?
#
loop_
_entity_poly.entity_id
_entity_poly.type
_entity_poly.pdbx_seq_one_letter_code
_entity_poly.pdbx_strand_id
1 'polypeptide(L)'
;MIINCGVHVGRHRFLPVKKSDDLLAISSNLYSLSVERSLVLNRNRPAPTVELGKFFQNVDDFHARFDDYPDILELDSLRIEGDVRFEKRSGIEGA
;
A
#
# COMPACT_ATOMS: atom_id res chain seq x y z
N MET A 1 31.42 26.15 -7.41
CA MET A 1 30.07 26.74 -7.39
C MET A 1 29.11 25.64 -7.83
N ILE A 2 28.44 24.98 -6.88
CA ILE A 2 27.46 23.93 -7.17
C ILE A 2 26.08 24.56 -7.17
N ILE A 3 25.42 24.58 -8.33
CA ILE A 3 24.02 24.99 -8.45
C ILE A 3 23.18 23.75 -8.18
N ASN A 4 22.53 23.71 -7.01
CA ASN A 4 21.55 22.68 -6.70
C ASN A 4 20.23 23.04 -7.41
N CYS A 5 19.81 22.23 -8.37
CA CYS A 5 18.60 22.42 -9.15
C CYS A 5 17.63 21.26 -8.87
N GLY A 6 16.46 21.57 -8.30
CA GLY A 6 15.37 20.61 -8.08
C GLY A 6 14.24 20.81 -9.10
N VAL A 7 13.57 19.72 -9.49
CA VAL A 7 12.44 19.75 -10.43
C VAL A 7 11.17 19.24 -9.73
N HIS A 8 10.09 20.02 -9.78
CA HIS A 8 8.78 19.62 -9.25
C HIS A 8 8.14 18.57 -10.14
N VAL A 9 7.68 17.47 -9.55
CA VAL A 9 7.09 16.34 -10.27
C VAL A 9 5.85 15.80 -9.57
N GLY A 10 4.97 15.16 -10.35
CA GLY A 10 3.77 14.54 -9.82
C GLY A 10 4.06 13.39 -8.85
N ARG A 11 3.16 13.20 -7.88
CA ARG A 11 3.26 12.17 -6.83
C ARG A 11 3.46 10.74 -7.37
N HIS A 12 2.93 10.44 -8.55
CA HIS A 12 3.03 9.12 -9.19
C HIS A 12 4.48 8.66 -9.41
N ARG A 13 5.46 9.58 -9.47
CA ARG A 13 6.88 9.22 -9.62
C ARG A 13 7.57 8.87 -8.31
N PHE A 14 6.87 8.92 -7.19
CA PHE A 14 7.45 8.68 -5.88
C PHE A 14 6.54 7.79 -5.06
N LEU A 15 6.80 6.48 -5.14
CA LEU A 15 6.16 5.43 -4.36
C LEU A 15 7.22 4.75 -3.48
N PRO A 16 7.61 5.37 -2.35
CA PRO A 16 8.57 4.77 -1.45
C PRO A 16 7.97 3.52 -0.80
N VAL A 17 8.74 2.45 -0.74
CA VAL A 17 8.39 1.22 -0.01
C VAL A 17 9.39 1.08 1.12
N LYS A 18 9.00 1.49 2.33
CA LYS A 18 9.87 1.53 3.51
C LYS A 18 9.33 0.70 4.66
N LYS A 19 8.02 0.54 4.73
CA LYS A 19 7.32 -0.25 5.75
C LYS A 19 6.40 -1.27 5.11
N SER A 20 5.97 -2.24 5.91
CA SER A 20 4.95 -3.21 5.51
C SER A 20 3.61 -2.56 5.17
N ASP A 21 3.33 -1.37 5.71
CA ASP A 21 2.21 -0.51 5.32
C ASP A 21 2.23 -0.22 3.81
N ASP A 22 3.40 0.18 3.30
CA ASP A 22 3.62 0.44 1.87
C ASP A 22 3.55 -0.86 1.06
N LEU A 23 4.00 -1.99 1.64
CA LEU A 23 3.92 -3.30 1.00
C LEU A 23 2.47 -3.75 0.78
N LEU A 24 1.57 -3.51 1.74
CA LEU A 24 0.16 -3.83 1.58
C LEU A 24 -0.47 -2.99 0.47
N ALA A 25 -0.16 -1.69 0.43
CA ALA A 25 -0.65 -0.79 -0.60
C ALA A 25 -0.28 -1.30 -2.01
N ILE A 26 0.98 -1.69 -2.25
CA ILE A 26 1.41 -2.17 -3.58
C ILE A 26 0.98 -3.61 -3.90
N SER A 27 0.74 -4.44 -2.89
CA SER A 27 0.44 -5.87 -3.10
C SER A 27 -1.07 -6.15 -3.26
N SER A 28 -1.91 -5.21 -2.82
CA SER A 28 -3.37 -5.25 -2.98
C SER A 28 -3.81 -4.77 -4.38
N ASN A 29 -5.12 -4.64 -4.58
CA ASN A 29 -5.72 -4.13 -5.82
C ASN A 29 -5.58 -2.60 -6.02
N LEU A 30 -4.94 -1.89 -5.09
CA LEU A 30 -4.80 -0.43 -5.13
C LEU A 30 -3.92 0.05 -6.29
N TYR A 31 -2.91 -0.73 -6.70
CA TYR A 31 -2.03 -0.40 -7.82
C TYR A 31 -2.08 -1.48 -8.90
N SER A 32 -2.04 -1.07 -10.17
CA SER A 32 -1.83 -1.95 -11.32
C SER A 32 -0.46 -1.76 -11.93
N LEU A 33 0.10 -2.82 -12.49
CA LEU A 33 1.30 -2.73 -13.33
C LEU A 33 0.90 -2.31 -14.75
N SER A 34 1.40 -1.16 -15.21
CA SER A 34 1.20 -0.69 -16.57
C SER A 34 2.05 -1.46 -17.59
N VAL A 35 1.72 -1.30 -18.87
CA VAL A 35 2.52 -1.85 -19.99
C VAL A 35 3.98 -1.35 -19.94
N GLU A 36 4.19 -0.14 -19.42
CA GLU A 36 5.51 0.48 -19.24
C GLU A 36 6.22 0.03 -17.95
N ARG A 37 5.73 -1.05 -17.30
CA ARG A 37 6.25 -1.60 -16.04
C ARG A 37 6.29 -0.59 -14.89
N SER A 38 5.34 0.34 -14.87
CA SER A 38 5.19 1.30 -13.78
C SER A 38 3.95 0.98 -12.96
N LEU A 39 4.01 1.17 -11.64
CA LEU A 39 2.84 1.04 -10.77
C LEU A 39 1.95 2.28 -10.91
N VAL A 40 0.68 2.05 -11.22
CA VAL A 40 -0.33 3.09 -11.44
C VAL A 40 -1.44 2.91 -10.41
N LEU A 41 -1.79 3.99 -9.71
CA LEU A 41 -2.88 4.00 -8.74
C LEU A 41 -4.21 3.76 -9.47
N ASN A 42 -4.95 2.74 -9.05
CA ASN A 42 -6.23 2.34 -9.66
C ASN A 42 -7.42 3.19 -9.19
N ARG A 43 -7.20 4.45 -8.83
CA ARG A 43 -8.24 5.32 -8.25
C ARG A 43 -8.09 6.76 -8.75
N ASN A 44 -9.22 7.47 -8.81
CA ASN A 44 -9.27 8.92 -9.10
C ASN A 44 -9.29 9.78 -7.81
N ARG A 45 -8.82 9.22 -6.70
CA ARG A 45 -8.65 9.88 -5.40
C ARG A 45 -7.31 9.46 -4.79
N PRO A 46 -6.78 10.17 -3.78
CA PRO A 46 -5.53 9.79 -3.13
C PRO A 46 -5.55 8.35 -2.61
N ALA A 47 -4.36 7.74 -2.51
CA ALA A 47 -4.21 6.44 -1.87
C ALA A 47 -4.68 6.51 -0.39
N PRO A 48 -5.32 5.45 0.14
CA PRO A 48 -5.72 5.41 1.53
C PRO A 48 -4.51 5.43 2.46
N THR A 49 -4.73 5.91 3.68
CA THR A 49 -3.72 5.77 4.74
C THR A 49 -3.77 4.35 5.28
N VAL A 50 -2.65 3.64 5.27
CA VAL A 50 -2.52 2.29 5.83
C VAL A 50 -1.60 2.34 7.04
N GLU A 51 -2.08 1.81 8.17
CA GLU A 51 -1.34 1.70 9.43
C GLU A 51 -1.41 0.27 9.96
N LEU A 52 -0.31 -0.48 9.84
CA LEU A 52 -0.20 -1.83 10.38
C LEU A 52 0.53 -1.82 11.72
N GLY A 53 -0.06 -2.51 12.70
CA GLY A 53 0.49 -2.62 14.04
C GLY A 53 1.78 -3.44 14.11
N LYS A 54 2.31 -3.57 15.34
CA LYS A 54 3.60 -4.24 15.62
C LYS A 54 3.75 -5.65 15.04
N PHE A 55 2.64 -6.38 14.87
CA PHE A 55 2.61 -7.74 14.35
C PHE A 55 2.90 -7.84 12.85
N PHE A 56 3.03 -6.71 12.15
CA PHE A 56 3.32 -6.66 10.71
C PHE A 56 4.68 -6.02 10.40
N GLN A 57 5.48 -5.67 11.42
CA GLN A 57 6.75 -4.95 11.21
C GLN A 57 7.81 -5.77 10.47
N ASN A 58 7.79 -7.09 10.65
CA ASN A 58 8.65 -8.01 9.90
C ASN A 58 7.92 -8.49 8.64
N VAL A 59 8.66 -8.61 7.53
CA VAL A 59 8.14 -9.06 6.23
C VAL A 59 7.63 -10.51 6.27
N ASP A 60 8.30 -11.39 7.02
CA ASP A 60 7.87 -12.78 7.19
C ASP A 60 6.54 -12.85 7.97
N ASP A 61 6.43 -12.05 9.03
CA ASP A 61 5.22 -11.91 9.83
C ASP A 61 4.06 -11.31 9.03
N PHE A 62 4.36 -10.36 8.16
CA PHE A 62 3.40 -9.77 7.23
C PHE A 62 2.87 -10.84 6.27
N HIS A 63 3.74 -11.57 5.57
CA HIS A 63 3.32 -12.62 4.64
C HIS A 63 2.56 -13.76 5.33
N ALA A 64 2.94 -14.13 6.56
CA ALA A 64 2.23 -15.15 7.33
C ALA A 64 0.79 -14.76 7.72
N ARG A 65 0.46 -13.46 7.68
CA ARG A 65 -0.84 -12.91 8.08
C ARG A 65 -1.76 -12.59 6.90
N PHE A 66 -1.28 -12.66 5.67
CA PHE A 66 -2.07 -12.45 4.46
C PHE A 66 -2.00 -13.71 3.59
N ASP A 67 -3.03 -14.56 3.67
CA ASP A 67 -3.19 -15.66 2.71
C ASP A 67 -3.69 -15.15 1.34
N ASP A 68 -4.38 -14.00 1.37
CA ASP A 68 -4.74 -13.18 0.21
C ASP A 68 -4.75 -11.70 0.63
N TYR A 69 -4.58 -10.78 -0.32
CA TYR A 69 -4.60 -9.35 -0.01
C TYR A 69 -6.04 -8.82 -0.05
N PRO A 70 -6.46 -8.02 0.95
CA PRO A 70 -7.80 -7.46 0.97
C PRO A 70 -7.99 -6.45 -0.17
N ASP A 71 -9.24 -6.32 -0.61
CA ASP A 71 -9.66 -5.19 -1.43
C ASP A 71 -9.63 -3.92 -0.57
N ILE A 72 -8.80 -2.95 -0.96
CA ILE A 72 -8.69 -1.65 -0.29
C ILE A 72 -8.99 -0.48 -1.24
N LEU A 73 -9.58 -0.77 -2.41
CA LEU A 73 -9.79 0.22 -3.46
C LEU A 73 -10.76 1.30 -3.03
N GLU A 74 -11.72 0.99 -2.15
CA GLU A 74 -12.71 1.97 -1.71
C GLU A 74 -12.46 2.55 -0.31
N LEU A 75 -11.36 2.18 0.36
CA LEU A 75 -11.04 2.69 1.69
C LEU A 75 -10.49 4.12 1.64
N ASP A 76 -10.72 4.90 2.69
CA ASP A 76 -10.00 6.16 2.94
C ASP A 76 -8.88 5.94 3.97
N SER A 77 -9.10 5.03 4.92
CA SER A 77 -8.07 4.59 5.86
C SER A 77 -8.21 3.11 6.25
N LEU A 78 -7.08 2.48 6.58
CA LEU A 78 -7.01 1.13 7.12
C LEU A 78 -6.05 1.13 8.31
N ARG A 79 -6.54 0.77 9.49
CA ARG A 79 -5.72 0.58 10.68
C ARG A 79 -5.96 -0.80 11.27
N ILE A 80 -4.89 -1.56 11.46
CA ILE A 80 -4.95 -2.92 11.99
C ILE A 80 -4.07 -2.99 13.24
N GLU A 81 -4.70 -3.28 14.37
CA GLU A 81 -4.03 -3.45 15.66
C GLU A 81 -4.29 -4.85 16.23
N GLY A 82 -3.28 -5.44 16.85
CA GLY A 82 -3.35 -6.80 17.38
C GLY A 82 -2.87 -7.87 16.39
N ASP A 83 -3.06 -9.12 16.77
CA ASP A 83 -2.66 -10.28 15.97
C ASP A 83 -3.84 -10.71 15.09
N VAL A 84 -3.88 -10.15 13.87
CA VAL A 84 -4.96 -10.33 12.90
C VAL A 84 -4.43 -11.05 11.68
N ARG A 85 -5.22 -11.96 11.13
CA ARG A 85 -4.92 -12.69 9.89
C ARG A 85 -6.05 -12.53 8.89
N PHE A 86 -5.69 -12.33 7.63
CA PHE A 86 -6.60 -12.24 6.49
C PHE A 86 -6.60 -13.56 5.73
N GLU A 87 -7.77 -14.18 5.72
CA GLU A 87 -8.03 -15.42 4.98
C GLU A 87 -8.56 -15.10 3.57
N LYS A 88 -8.52 -16.09 2.67
CA LYS A 88 -9.03 -15.94 1.30
C LYS A 88 -10.46 -15.38 1.30
N ARG A 89 -10.67 -14.32 0.50
CA ARG A 89 -11.96 -13.63 0.28
C ARG A 89 -12.42 -12.73 1.44
N SER A 90 -11.51 -12.21 2.26
CA SER A 90 -11.82 -11.09 3.16
C SER A 90 -11.94 -9.78 2.36
N GLY A 91 -13.16 -9.40 1.98
CA GLY A 91 -13.45 -8.04 1.53
C GLY A 91 -13.55 -7.11 2.74
N ILE A 92 -12.86 -5.95 2.69
CA ILE A 92 -12.98 -4.91 3.72
C ILE A 92 -13.71 -3.74 3.06
N GLU A 93 -14.91 -3.43 3.55
CA GLU A 93 -15.72 -2.32 3.02
C GLU A 93 -15.81 -1.20 4.07
N GLY A 94 -15.31 0.00 3.73
CA GLY A 94 -15.34 1.21 4.57
C GLY A 94 -14.44 1.17 5.81
N ALA A 95 -13.83 2.25 6.29
CA ALA A 95 -14.25 3.65 6.31
C ALA A 95 -13.15 4.66 5.85
#